data_AF-A0AAW1TAU1-F1
#
_entry.id   AF-A0AAW1TAU1-F1
#
_cell.length_a   1.000
_cell.length_b   1.000
_cell.length_c   1.000
_cell.angle_alpha   90.00
_cell.angle_beta   90.00
_cell.angle_gamma   90.00
#
_symmetry.space_group_name_H-M   'P 1'
#
loop_
_entity.id
_entity.type
_entity.pdbx_description
1 polymer ?
#
loop_
_entity_poly.entity_id
_entity_poly.type
_entity_poly.pdbx_seq_one_letter_code
_entity_poly.pdbx_strand_id
1 'polypeptide(L)'
;MAPDSSRFSLEAFTTFYRSQHRSRGVYFYHAHTYFPLSTEGMAAAEGFKKIWQDEFGPAGGVLFGKTQNYLLDLTPRATSSSIHKRLLWRCADVAAAASTQDLSILVHPLTPNAVKLFVETFQAQLTGNIFRLLRADTKADLEEAIKAADAGAKVLNDFVKVNGSSEGGSFFLGSKYSYAETMTTPFVLRALLLKDYKKYDLVGRAKEHGLDRLAAWIEASLSRPSAKTSSPSHEALVETMAGYNQPLKD
;
A
#
# COMPACT_ATOMS: atom_id res chain seq x y z
N MET A 1 9.84 49.53 8.05
CA MET A 1 10.41 48.27 7.55
C MET A 1 9.79 47.14 8.34
N ALA A 2 8.90 46.37 7.72
CA ALA A 2 8.35 45.16 8.31
C ALA A 2 9.36 44.01 8.16
N PRO A 3 9.47 43.07 9.12
CA PRO A 3 10.33 41.91 8.97
C PRO A 3 9.75 40.95 7.91
N ASP A 4 10.69 40.38 7.16
CA ASP A 4 10.59 39.45 6.04
C ASP A 4 9.72 38.21 6.34
N SER A 5 8.85 37.84 5.40
CA SER A 5 7.88 36.75 5.48
C SER A 5 8.44 35.40 4.97
N SER A 6 9.75 35.19 5.04
CA SER A 6 10.40 33.90 4.72
C SER A 6 10.28 32.91 5.88
N ARG A 7 9.04 32.50 6.23
CA ARG A 7 8.78 31.38 7.15
C ARG A 7 8.73 30.08 6.37
N PHE A 8 9.74 29.23 6.58
CA PHE A 8 9.74 27.84 6.15
C PHE A 8 8.62 27.07 6.89
N SER A 9 7.78 26.33 6.15
CA SER A 9 6.82 25.39 6.72
C SER A 9 7.53 24.06 7.02
N LEU A 10 7.52 23.63 8.28
CA LEU A 10 8.13 22.37 8.71
C LEU A 10 7.14 21.22 8.46
N GLU A 11 7.28 20.47 7.37
CA GLU A 11 6.47 19.27 7.13
C GLU A 11 7.11 18.06 7.84
N ALA A 12 6.51 17.59 8.94
CA ALA A 12 6.83 16.30 9.53
C ALA A 12 5.76 15.27 9.12
N PHE A 13 6.20 14.08 8.69
CA PHE A 13 5.30 13.03 8.20
C PHE A 13 5.46 11.75 9.02
N THR A 14 4.37 11.25 9.61
CA THR A 14 4.38 10.02 10.43
C THR A 14 3.58 8.92 9.74
N THR A 15 4.20 7.76 9.50
CA THR A 15 3.50 6.54 9.04
C THR A 15 3.44 5.50 10.15
N PHE A 16 2.29 4.87 10.33
CA PHE A 16 2.10 3.78 11.29
C PHE A 16 1.88 2.45 10.57
N TYR A 17 2.58 1.40 10.98
CA TYR A 17 2.38 0.04 10.48
C TYR A 17 2.16 -0.93 11.66
N ARG A 18 1.23 -1.87 11.49
CA ARG A 18 0.94 -2.92 12.47
C ARG A 18 1.53 -4.23 11.98
N SER A 19 2.48 -4.81 12.71
CA SER A 19 2.95 -6.17 12.45
C SER A 19 2.40 -7.12 13.52
N GLN A 20 1.76 -8.21 13.07
CA GLN A 20 1.29 -9.29 13.96
C GLN A 20 2.33 -10.40 13.98
N HIS A 21 2.92 -10.66 15.15
CA HIS A 21 3.65 -11.90 15.36
C HIS A 21 2.68 -12.98 15.85
N ARG A 22 2.48 -14.02 15.03
CA ARG A 22 1.47 -15.08 15.21
C ARG A 22 1.56 -15.88 16.51
N SER A 23 2.65 -15.81 17.28
CA SER A 23 2.89 -16.76 18.38
C SER A 23 2.53 -16.27 19.79
N ARG A 24 2.20 -14.99 20.03
CA ARG A 24 2.03 -14.49 21.42
C ARG A 24 0.92 -13.45 21.66
N GLY A 25 0.07 -13.14 20.68
CA GLY A 25 -0.93 -12.07 20.85
C GLY A 25 -0.34 -10.68 21.12
N VAL A 26 0.97 -10.53 20.88
CA VAL A 26 1.70 -9.27 21.03
C VAL A 26 1.67 -8.55 19.69
N TYR A 27 1.18 -7.31 19.71
CA TYR A 27 1.20 -6.41 18.57
C TYR A 27 2.46 -5.55 18.63
N PHE A 28 3.19 -5.49 17.52
CA PHE A 28 4.25 -4.51 17.32
C PHE A 28 3.71 -3.43 16.40
N TYR A 29 3.93 -2.19 16.82
CA TYR A 29 3.56 -1.01 16.06
C TYR A 29 4.84 -0.31 15.68
N HIS A 30 5.03 -0.06 14.39
CA HIS A 30 6.17 0.71 13.89
C HIS A 30 5.65 2.09 13.54
N ALA A 31 6.21 3.13 14.15
CA ALA A 31 5.97 4.51 13.75
C ALA A 31 7.24 5.01 13.06
N HIS A 32 7.13 5.36 11.78
CA HIS A 32 8.20 6.00 11.02
C HIS A 32 7.87 7.47 10.90
N THR A 33 8.60 8.32 11.61
CA THR A 33 8.45 9.77 11.51
C THR A 33 9.62 10.36 10.75
N TYR A 34 9.30 11.10 9.70
CA TYR A 34 10.27 11.80 8.87
C TYR A 34 10.34 13.27 9.26
N PHE A 35 11.55 13.74 9.58
CA PHE A 35 11.83 15.15 9.84
C PHE A 35 12.81 15.70 8.79
N PRO A 36 12.65 16.95 8.33
CA PRO A 36 13.58 17.57 7.39
C PRO A 36 14.99 17.74 8.01
N LEU A 37 16.04 17.71 7.19
CA LEU A 37 17.43 18.03 7.61
C LEU A 37 17.63 19.55 7.83
N SER A 38 16.87 20.14 8.75
CA SER A 38 17.06 21.52 9.23
C SER A 38 17.33 21.52 10.74
N THR A 39 17.89 22.60 11.28
CA THR A 39 18.09 22.78 12.73
C THR A 39 16.77 22.63 13.49
N GLU A 40 15.68 23.12 12.91
CA GLU A 40 14.32 23.03 13.47
C GLU A 40 13.76 21.60 13.38
N GLY A 41 13.99 20.90 12.24
CA GLY A 41 13.63 19.49 12.08
C GLY A 41 14.36 18.59 13.07
N MET A 42 15.62 18.90 13.36
CA MET A 42 16.41 18.20 14.38
C MET A 42 15.91 18.43 15.80
N ALA A 43 15.58 19.67 16.15
CA ALA A 43 15.00 19.99 17.45
C ALA A 43 13.65 19.29 17.64
N ALA A 44 12.81 19.25 16.59
CA ALA A 44 11.54 18.53 16.60
C ALA A 44 11.73 17.01 16.76
N ALA A 45 12.71 16.42 16.06
CA ALA A 45 13.02 15.00 16.17
C ALA A 45 13.48 14.60 17.58
N GLU A 46 14.38 15.37 18.21
CA GLU A 46 14.82 15.12 19.58
C GLU A 46 13.70 15.37 20.60
N GLY A 47 12.85 16.39 20.40
CA GLY A 47 11.67 16.62 21.22
C GLY A 47 10.69 15.44 21.18
N PHE A 48 10.41 14.93 19.98
CA PHE A 48 9.51 13.79 19.79
C PHE A 48 10.11 12.48 20.35
N LYS A 49 11.41 12.25 20.17
CA LYS A 49 12.14 11.13 20.77
C LYS A 49 12.09 11.17 22.30
N LYS A 50 12.24 12.35 22.91
CA LYS A 50 12.12 12.52 24.36
C LYS A 50 10.71 12.18 24.86
N ILE A 51 9.67 12.74 24.23
CA ILE A 51 8.26 12.44 24.55
C ILE A 51 8.02 10.93 24.47
N TRP A 52 8.54 10.28 23.43
CA TRP A 52 8.41 8.83 23.29
C TRP A 52 9.10 8.06 24.41
N GLN A 53 10.33 8.45 24.76
CA GLN A 53 11.10 7.80 25.83
C GLN A 53 10.41 7.94 27.19
N ASP A 54 9.88 9.12 27.49
CA ASP A 54 9.18 9.41 28.76
C ASP A 54 7.89 8.58 28.89
N GLU A 55 7.17 8.35 27.79
CA GLU A 55 5.84 7.71 27.80
C GLU A 55 5.88 6.19 27.55
N PHE A 56 6.82 5.70 26.72
CA PHE A 56 6.84 4.31 26.25
C PHE A 56 8.13 3.57 26.60
N GLY A 57 9.07 4.23 27.29
CA GLY A 57 10.36 3.67 27.64
C GLY A 57 11.39 3.76 26.49
N PRO A 58 12.57 3.13 26.64
CA PRO A 58 13.67 3.30 25.70
C PRO A 58 13.28 2.91 24.28
N ALA A 59 13.37 3.87 23.36
CA ALA A 59 13.09 3.67 21.94
C ALA A 59 14.15 2.77 21.26
N GLY A 60 13.73 2.03 20.24
CA GLY A 60 14.65 1.53 19.21
C GLY A 60 15.40 2.70 18.55
N GLY A 61 16.65 2.48 18.16
CA GLY A 61 17.58 3.54 17.79
C GLY A 61 17.13 4.42 16.60
N VAL A 62 17.71 5.63 16.53
CA VAL A 62 17.61 6.52 15.38
C VAL A 62 18.36 5.89 14.19
N LEU A 63 17.71 5.73 13.05
CA LEU A 63 18.35 5.24 11.83
C LEU A 63 18.64 6.42 10.90
N PHE A 64 19.93 6.62 10.57
CA PHE A 64 20.36 7.65 9.64
C PHE A 64 20.17 7.16 8.19
N GLY A 65 19.25 7.77 7.45
CA GLY A 65 19.11 7.58 6.01
C GLY A 65 20.10 8.44 5.23
N LYS A 66 20.65 7.90 4.13
CA LYS A 66 21.64 8.58 3.25
C LYS A 66 21.07 9.74 2.41
N THR A 67 19.83 10.16 2.60
CA THR A 67 19.17 11.18 1.77
C THR A 67 18.24 12.06 2.60
N GLN A 68 18.62 13.34 2.76
CA GLN A 68 17.83 14.54 3.09
C GLN A 68 16.71 14.53 4.17
N ASN A 69 16.48 13.43 4.91
CA ASN A 69 15.50 13.34 6.00
C ASN A 69 16.00 12.46 7.16
N TYR A 70 15.56 12.74 8.38
CA TYR A 70 15.69 11.85 9.55
C TYR A 70 14.57 10.82 9.53
N LEU A 71 14.89 9.55 9.76
CA LEU A 71 13.90 8.52 10.07
C LEU A 71 14.00 8.18 11.55
N LEU A 72 12.96 8.51 12.30
CA LEU A 72 12.81 8.02 13.65
C LEU A 72 11.94 6.77 13.63
N ASP A 73 12.57 5.59 13.77
CA ASP A 73 11.90 4.31 13.94
C ASP A 73 11.59 4.10 15.42
N LEU A 74 10.34 4.40 15.77
CA LEU A 74 9.85 4.21 17.12
C LEU A 74 9.07 2.90 17.17
N THR A 75 9.79 1.83 17.48
CA THR A 75 9.20 0.52 17.76
C THR A 75 9.07 0.37 19.30
N PRO A 76 7.86 0.41 19.88
CA PRO A 76 7.68 0.12 21.29
C PRO A 76 7.75 -1.40 21.51
N ARG A 77 8.33 -1.82 22.65
CA ARG A 77 8.20 -3.20 23.13
C ARG A 77 6.79 -3.40 23.70
N ALA A 78 5.86 -3.78 22.82
CA ALA A 78 4.46 -4.15 23.13
C ALA A 78 3.60 -3.04 23.74
N THR A 79 2.51 -2.66 23.07
CA THR A 79 1.55 -1.68 23.58
C THR A 79 0.14 -2.26 23.69
N SER A 80 -0.57 -1.92 24.76
CA SER A 80 -2.01 -2.18 24.88
C SER A 80 -2.83 -1.22 23.99
N SER A 81 -4.10 -1.55 23.74
CA SER A 81 -4.99 -0.74 22.88
C SER A 81 -5.26 0.68 23.42
N SER A 82 -5.17 0.88 24.74
CA SER A 82 -5.34 2.18 25.39
C SER A 82 -4.13 3.10 25.20
N ILE A 83 -2.92 2.53 25.11
CA ILE A 83 -1.67 3.24 24.83
C ILE A 83 -1.66 3.75 23.38
N HIS A 84 -2.18 2.96 22.44
CA HIS A 84 -2.32 3.36 21.03
C HIS A 84 -3.21 4.59 20.83
N LYS A 85 -4.37 4.64 21.49
CA LYS A 85 -5.28 5.81 21.39
C LYS A 85 -4.64 7.08 21.95
N ARG A 86 -3.85 6.98 23.02
CA ARG A 86 -3.08 8.11 23.57
C ARG A 86 -1.96 8.55 22.63
N LEU A 87 -1.28 7.60 21.99
CA LEU A 87 -0.23 7.87 21.01
C LEU A 87 -0.75 8.69 19.82
N LEU A 88 -1.85 8.25 19.20
CA LEU A 88 -2.47 8.97 18.08
C LEU A 88 -2.93 10.38 18.49
N TRP A 89 -3.49 10.52 19.69
CA TRP A 89 -3.96 11.82 20.20
C TRP A 89 -2.79 12.80 20.47
N ARG A 90 -1.68 12.33 21.04
CA ARG A 90 -0.50 13.18 21.30
C ARG A 90 0.32 13.50 20.06
N CYS A 91 0.41 12.59 19.09
CA CYS A 91 1.01 12.91 17.80
C CYS A 91 0.21 14.01 17.09
N ALA A 92 -1.13 14.02 17.25
CA ALA A 92 -1.96 15.12 16.77
C ALA A 92 -1.67 16.43 17.52
N ASP A 93 -1.48 16.41 18.85
CA ASP A 93 -1.12 17.61 19.63
C ASP A 93 0.26 18.19 19.24
N VAL A 94 1.27 17.33 19.05
CA VAL A 94 2.63 17.75 18.66
C VAL A 94 2.65 18.28 17.22
N ALA A 95 1.90 17.65 16.32
CA ALA A 95 1.71 18.16 14.96
C ALA A 95 0.92 19.47 14.92
N ALA A 96 -0.09 19.63 15.79
CA ALA A 96 -0.87 20.86 15.93
C ALA A 96 -0.03 22.01 16.52
N ALA A 97 0.87 21.73 17.47
CA ALA A 97 1.76 22.74 18.05
C ALA A 97 2.85 23.21 17.08
N ALA A 98 3.20 22.40 16.08
CA ALA A 98 4.23 22.71 15.07
C ALA A 98 3.66 23.36 13.78
N SER A 99 2.34 23.47 13.64
CA SER A 99 1.67 23.84 12.39
C SER A 99 0.61 24.93 12.60
N THR A 100 0.76 26.08 11.93
CA THR A 100 -0.35 27.05 11.75
C THR A 100 -1.29 26.69 10.59
N GLN A 101 -1.19 25.47 10.04
CA GLN A 101 -2.01 24.99 8.93
C GLN A 101 -2.94 23.85 9.35
N ASP A 102 -4.10 23.87 8.70
CA ASP A 102 -5.17 22.89 8.78
C ASP A 102 -4.63 21.44 8.68
N LEU A 103 -4.84 20.66 9.73
CA LEU A 103 -4.36 19.29 9.88
C LEU A 103 -5.10 18.30 8.96
N SER A 104 -6.04 18.77 8.13
CA SER A 104 -6.69 17.99 7.08
C SER A 104 -5.67 17.37 6.08
N ILE A 105 -4.48 17.97 5.93
CA ILE A 105 -3.38 17.46 5.09
C ILE A 105 -2.73 16.19 5.66
N LEU A 106 -2.75 15.98 6.99
CA LEU A 106 -2.18 14.77 7.60
C LEU A 106 -3.09 13.54 7.47
N VAL A 107 -4.34 13.73 7.06
CA VAL A 107 -5.34 12.65 6.96
C VAL A 107 -5.78 12.38 5.52
N HIS A 108 -5.50 13.24 4.54
CA HIS A 108 -5.62 12.90 3.11
C HIS A 108 -4.87 13.91 2.22
N PRO A 109 -3.77 13.49 1.56
CA PRO A 109 -3.89 13.24 0.13
C PRO A 109 -3.15 11.95 -0.26
N LEU A 110 -3.56 11.34 -1.36
CA LEU A 110 -2.93 10.16 -1.93
C LEU A 110 -1.44 10.43 -2.20
N THR A 111 -0.59 10.05 -1.26
CA THR A 111 0.85 10.32 -1.34
C THR A 111 1.53 9.38 -2.34
N PRO A 112 2.69 9.75 -2.90
CA PRO A 112 3.54 8.83 -3.65
C PRO A 112 3.80 7.50 -2.92
N ASN A 113 3.80 7.53 -1.58
CA ASN A 113 3.95 6.34 -0.74
C ASN A 113 2.74 5.41 -0.81
N ALA A 114 1.51 5.92 -0.86
CA ALA A 114 0.30 5.10 -1.01
C ALA A 114 0.27 4.37 -2.35
N VAL A 115 0.70 5.04 -3.42
CA VAL A 115 0.85 4.45 -4.75
C VAL A 115 1.89 3.34 -4.75
N LYS A 116 3.06 3.58 -4.15
CA LYS A 116 4.11 2.56 -4.02
C LYS A 116 3.64 1.35 -3.20
N LEU A 117 3.00 1.61 -2.06
CA LEU A 117 2.46 0.56 -1.19
C LEU A 117 1.36 -0.25 -1.89
N PHE A 118 0.54 0.37 -2.73
CA PHE A 118 -0.41 -0.35 -3.57
C PHE A 118 0.30 -1.32 -4.52
N VAL A 119 1.37 -0.89 -5.20
CA VAL A 119 2.14 -1.75 -6.11
C VAL A 119 2.74 -2.94 -5.35
N GLU A 120 3.35 -2.70 -4.19
CA GLU A 120 3.92 -3.75 -3.35
C GLU A 120 2.84 -4.72 -2.85
N THR A 121 1.70 -4.20 -2.42
CA THR A 121 0.54 -5.01 -2.00
C THR A 121 0.00 -5.83 -3.17
N PHE A 122 -0.10 -5.25 -4.36
CA PHE A 122 -0.55 -5.94 -5.56
C PHE A 122 0.38 -7.10 -5.91
N GLN A 123 1.70 -6.87 -5.87
CA GLN A 123 2.68 -7.90 -6.15
C GLN A 123 2.61 -9.05 -5.14
N ALA A 124 2.50 -8.72 -3.85
CA ALA A 124 2.39 -9.69 -2.78
C ALA A 124 1.08 -10.51 -2.82
N GLN A 125 -0.04 -9.88 -3.19
CA GLN A 125 -1.37 -10.48 -3.07
C GLN A 125 -1.93 -11.05 -4.38
N LEU A 126 -1.57 -10.51 -5.54
CA LEU A 126 -2.09 -10.96 -6.83
C LEU A 126 -1.01 -11.54 -7.73
N THR A 127 0.12 -10.86 -7.93
CA THR A 127 1.12 -11.33 -8.91
C THR A 127 1.60 -12.75 -8.60
N GLY A 128 1.98 -13.04 -7.36
CA GLY A 128 2.37 -14.38 -6.95
C GLY A 128 1.27 -15.42 -7.15
N ASN A 129 0.02 -15.07 -6.84
CA ASN A 129 -1.13 -15.96 -6.96
C ASN A 129 -1.53 -16.23 -8.42
N ILE A 130 -1.35 -15.27 -9.34
CA ILE A 130 -1.54 -15.47 -10.79
C ILE A 130 -0.60 -16.57 -11.29
N PHE A 131 0.69 -16.49 -10.94
CA PHE A 131 1.65 -17.53 -11.35
C PHE A 131 1.43 -18.85 -10.60
N ARG A 132 0.95 -18.82 -9.36
CA ARG A 132 0.54 -20.03 -8.65
C ARG A 132 -0.61 -20.74 -9.36
N LEU A 133 -1.62 -20.01 -9.83
CA LEU A 133 -2.74 -20.55 -10.62
C LEU A 133 -2.26 -21.18 -11.93
N LEU A 134 -1.35 -20.51 -12.66
CA LEU A 134 -0.78 -21.05 -13.90
C LEU A 134 -0.01 -22.36 -13.68
N ARG A 135 0.75 -22.44 -12.58
CA ARG A 135 1.61 -23.59 -12.27
C ARG A 135 0.88 -24.74 -11.59
N ALA A 136 -0.33 -24.54 -11.08
CA ALA A 136 -1.11 -25.60 -10.47
C ALA A 136 -1.42 -26.70 -11.48
N ASP A 137 -0.88 -27.89 -11.27
CA ASP A 137 -0.98 -29.05 -12.17
C ASP A 137 -1.87 -30.16 -11.60
N THR A 138 -2.40 -29.98 -10.39
CA THR A 138 -3.43 -30.85 -9.80
C THR A 138 -4.69 -30.04 -9.46
N LYS A 139 -5.83 -30.73 -9.34
CA LYS A 139 -7.09 -30.10 -8.92
C LYS A 139 -7.00 -29.50 -7.52
N ALA A 140 -6.32 -30.18 -6.60
CA ALA A 140 -6.13 -29.73 -5.23
C ALA A 140 -5.29 -28.44 -5.18
N ASP A 141 -4.16 -28.40 -5.89
CA ASP A 141 -3.30 -27.21 -5.96
C ASP A 141 -4.02 -26.04 -6.61
N LEU A 142 -4.83 -26.31 -7.64
CA LEU A 142 -5.63 -25.28 -8.30
C LEU A 142 -6.67 -24.70 -7.34
N GLU A 143 -7.39 -25.54 -6.59
CA GLU A 143 -8.37 -25.08 -5.62
C GLU A 143 -7.74 -24.22 -4.51
N GLU A 144 -6.58 -24.62 -3.99
CA GLU A 144 -5.84 -23.80 -3.02
C GLU A 144 -5.36 -22.48 -3.62
N ALA A 145 -4.86 -22.50 -4.85
CA ALA A 145 -4.41 -21.31 -5.55
C ALA A 145 -5.58 -20.34 -5.81
N ILE A 146 -6.78 -20.86 -6.13
CA ILE A 146 -8.01 -20.06 -6.28
C ILE A 146 -8.37 -19.40 -4.96
N LYS A 147 -8.38 -20.15 -3.86
CA LYS A 147 -8.66 -19.61 -2.51
C LYS A 147 -7.67 -18.50 -2.13
N ALA A 148 -6.39 -18.69 -2.43
CA ALA A 148 -5.35 -17.70 -2.16
C ALA A 148 -5.51 -16.44 -3.03
N ALA A 149 -5.80 -16.61 -4.33
CA ALA A 149 -6.04 -15.50 -5.25
C ALA A 149 -7.26 -14.66 -4.83
N ASP A 150 -8.36 -15.31 -4.45
CA ASP A 150 -9.56 -14.63 -3.97
C ASP A 150 -9.32 -13.87 -2.66
N ALA A 151 -8.58 -14.45 -1.73
CA ALA A 151 -8.18 -13.77 -0.50
C ALA A 151 -7.31 -12.55 -0.81
N GLY A 152 -6.35 -12.68 -1.73
CA GLY A 152 -5.52 -11.57 -2.18
C GLY A 152 -6.32 -10.46 -2.87
N ALA A 153 -7.31 -10.82 -3.68
CA ALA A 153 -8.22 -9.87 -4.31
C ALA A 153 -9.05 -9.10 -3.26
N LYS A 154 -9.52 -9.77 -2.20
CA LYS A 154 -10.20 -9.11 -1.08
C LYS A 154 -9.31 -8.09 -0.38
N VAL A 155 -8.07 -8.47 -0.07
CA VAL A 155 -7.08 -7.54 0.53
C VAL A 155 -6.87 -6.31 -0.34
N LEU A 156 -6.73 -6.49 -1.66
CA LEU A 156 -6.53 -5.37 -2.58
C LEU A 156 -7.76 -4.48 -2.71
N ASN A 157 -8.96 -5.08 -2.77
CA ASN A 157 -10.20 -4.31 -2.78
C ASN A 157 -10.29 -3.41 -1.54
N ASP A 158 -10.03 -3.97 -0.36
CA ASP A 158 -10.09 -3.21 0.89
C ASP A 158 -8.98 -2.15 0.93
N PHE A 159 -7.78 -2.48 0.42
CA PHE A 159 -6.69 -1.52 0.31
C PHE A 159 -7.09 -0.32 -0.57
N VAL A 160 -7.67 -0.56 -1.76
CA VAL A 160 -8.08 0.51 -2.67
C VAL A 160 -9.25 1.31 -2.09
N LYS A 161 -10.17 0.68 -1.35
CA LYS A 161 -11.26 1.39 -0.67
C LYS A 161 -10.75 2.35 0.41
N VAL A 162 -9.73 1.94 1.16
CA VAL A 162 -9.19 2.73 2.28
C VAL A 162 -8.17 3.76 1.83
N ASN A 163 -7.32 3.42 0.87
CA ASN A 163 -6.15 4.24 0.50
C ASN A 163 -6.24 4.83 -0.91
N GLY A 164 -7.18 4.38 -1.73
CA GLY A 164 -7.39 4.92 -3.08
C GLY A 164 -8.38 6.08 -3.06
N SER A 165 -8.32 6.92 -4.09
CA SER A 165 -9.33 7.96 -4.26
C SER A 165 -10.66 7.35 -4.64
N SER A 166 -11.74 7.89 -4.07
CA SER A 166 -13.10 7.73 -4.56
C SER A 166 -13.53 8.83 -5.53
N GLU A 167 -12.70 9.86 -5.74
CA GLU A 167 -13.09 11.04 -6.51
C GLU A 167 -12.76 10.92 -8.00
N GLY A 168 -13.78 11.12 -8.83
CA GLY A 168 -13.62 11.39 -10.26
C GLY A 168 -13.20 10.21 -11.14
N GLY A 169 -13.08 8.99 -10.63
CA GLY A 169 -12.81 7.82 -11.46
C GLY A 169 -12.42 6.57 -10.71
N SER A 170 -12.11 5.52 -11.47
CA SER A 170 -11.85 4.18 -10.95
C SER A 170 -10.37 3.81 -10.84
N PHE A 171 -9.43 4.69 -11.24
CA PHE A 171 -8.01 4.46 -10.99
C PHE A 171 -7.68 4.56 -9.50
N PHE A 172 -6.49 4.15 -9.09
CA PHE A 172 -6.07 4.21 -7.68
C PHE A 172 -6.12 5.66 -7.16
N LEU A 173 -5.73 6.64 -7.98
CA LEU A 173 -5.86 8.07 -7.68
C LEU A 173 -7.17 8.69 -8.20
N GLY A 174 -8.20 7.86 -8.44
CA GLY A 174 -9.52 8.32 -8.87
C GLY A 174 -9.57 8.61 -10.37
N SER A 175 -9.67 9.88 -10.75
CA SER A 175 -9.63 10.32 -12.16
C SER A 175 -8.25 10.22 -12.80
N LYS A 176 -7.18 10.13 -11.99
CA LYS A 176 -5.79 10.20 -12.47
C LYS A 176 -5.18 8.82 -12.60
N TYR A 177 -4.73 8.48 -13.80
CA TYR A 177 -3.87 7.32 -14.03
C TYR A 177 -2.48 7.58 -13.46
N SER A 178 -1.88 6.57 -12.82
CA SER A 178 -0.68 6.76 -12.03
C SER A 178 0.35 5.63 -12.22
N TYR A 179 1.43 5.71 -11.45
CA TYR A 179 2.42 4.65 -11.37
C TYR A 179 1.82 3.31 -10.91
N ALA A 180 0.76 3.34 -10.07
CA ALA A 180 0.06 2.14 -9.64
C ALA A 180 -0.39 1.30 -10.83
N GLU A 181 -1.20 1.87 -11.71
CA GLU A 181 -1.74 1.17 -12.88
C GLU A 181 -0.63 0.80 -13.87
N THR A 182 0.38 1.68 -14.04
CA THR A 182 1.50 1.44 -14.95
C THR A 182 2.25 0.15 -14.59
N MET A 183 2.45 -0.09 -13.29
CA MET A 183 3.18 -1.26 -12.82
C MET A 183 2.33 -2.53 -12.75
N THR A 184 1.03 -2.42 -12.52
CA THR A 184 0.17 -3.58 -12.23
C THR A 184 -0.67 -4.04 -13.43
N THR A 185 -1.08 -3.14 -14.34
CA THR A 185 -1.92 -3.49 -15.51
C THR A 185 -1.33 -4.60 -16.37
N PRO A 186 -0.02 -4.69 -16.64
CA PRO A 186 0.55 -5.80 -17.39
C PRO A 186 0.30 -7.17 -16.76
N PHE A 187 0.17 -7.26 -15.43
CA PHE A 187 -0.13 -8.51 -14.73
C PHE A 187 -1.62 -8.81 -14.75
N VAL A 188 -2.47 -7.79 -14.69
CA VAL A 188 -3.92 -7.93 -14.89
C VAL A 188 -4.22 -8.48 -16.29
N LEU A 189 -3.55 -7.97 -17.33
CA LEU A 189 -3.67 -8.50 -18.69
C LEU A 189 -3.32 -9.98 -18.77
N ARG A 190 -2.23 -10.41 -18.11
CA ARG A 190 -1.84 -11.82 -18.04
C ARG A 190 -2.84 -12.67 -17.26
N ALA A 191 -3.45 -12.11 -16.22
CA ALA A 191 -4.49 -12.80 -15.45
C ALA A 191 -5.72 -13.14 -16.29
N LEU A 192 -5.97 -12.43 -17.41
CA LEU A 192 -7.09 -12.76 -18.31
C LEU A 192 -6.94 -14.16 -18.94
N LEU A 193 -5.70 -14.61 -19.20
CA LEU A 193 -5.44 -15.95 -19.74
C LEU A 193 -5.83 -17.08 -18.76
N LEU A 194 -5.94 -16.77 -17.46
CA LEU A 194 -6.36 -17.75 -16.47
C LEU A 194 -7.79 -18.24 -16.72
N LYS A 195 -8.62 -17.44 -17.39
CA LYS A 195 -9.97 -17.85 -17.78
C LYS A 195 -9.92 -19.01 -18.77
N ASP A 196 -8.97 -18.96 -19.71
CA ASP A 196 -8.84 -19.98 -20.75
C ASP A 196 -8.15 -21.23 -20.18
N TYR A 197 -7.03 -21.04 -19.49
CA TYR A 197 -6.19 -22.14 -18.96
C TYR A 197 -6.75 -22.82 -17.72
N LYS A 198 -7.33 -22.06 -16.79
CA LYS A 198 -7.67 -22.52 -15.43
C LYS A 198 -9.12 -22.28 -15.05
N LYS A 199 -9.94 -21.79 -16.00
CA LYS A 199 -11.35 -21.40 -15.77
C LYS A 199 -11.49 -20.38 -14.62
N TYR A 200 -10.46 -19.59 -14.38
CA TYR A 200 -10.44 -18.55 -13.35
C TYR A 200 -10.58 -17.18 -14.01
N ASP A 201 -11.74 -16.56 -13.86
CA ASP A 201 -12.02 -15.20 -14.33
C ASP A 201 -11.83 -14.19 -13.19
N LEU A 202 -10.70 -13.49 -13.15
CA LEU A 202 -10.40 -12.53 -12.07
C LEU A 202 -11.47 -11.44 -11.92
N VAL A 203 -11.98 -10.91 -13.04
CA VAL A 203 -13.00 -9.84 -13.02
C VAL A 203 -14.34 -10.40 -12.61
N GLY A 204 -14.73 -11.55 -13.17
CA GLY A 204 -15.96 -12.26 -12.80
C GLY A 204 -16.00 -12.55 -11.30
N ARG A 205 -14.92 -13.12 -10.75
CA ARG A 205 -14.81 -13.42 -9.32
C ARG A 205 -14.81 -12.18 -8.45
N ALA A 206 -14.14 -11.10 -8.87
CA ALA A 206 -14.20 -9.84 -8.14
C ALA A 206 -15.66 -9.36 -8.00
N LYS A 207 -16.47 -9.46 -9.06
CA LYS A 207 -17.90 -9.12 -9.01
C LYS A 207 -18.70 -10.09 -8.14
N GLU A 208 -18.49 -11.41 -8.30
CA GLU A 208 -19.17 -12.44 -7.49
C GLU A 208 -18.94 -12.25 -5.98
N HIS A 209 -17.75 -11.80 -5.58
CA HIS A 209 -17.40 -11.54 -4.19
C HIS A 209 -17.72 -10.12 -3.70
N GLY A 210 -18.40 -9.28 -4.49
CA GLY A 210 -18.74 -7.89 -4.13
C GLY A 210 -17.53 -6.97 -3.99
N LEU A 211 -16.46 -7.24 -4.74
CA LEU A 211 -15.22 -6.47 -4.77
C LEU A 211 -15.30 -5.34 -5.81
N ASP A 212 -16.39 -4.58 -5.76
CA ASP A 212 -16.77 -3.62 -6.81
C ASP A 212 -15.67 -2.60 -7.11
N ARG A 213 -14.96 -2.15 -6.06
CA ARG A 213 -13.89 -1.16 -6.21
C ARG A 213 -12.70 -1.72 -6.99
N LEU A 214 -12.35 -2.98 -6.73
CA LEU A 214 -11.29 -3.68 -7.46
C LEU A 214 -11.74 -3.99 -8.90
N ALA A 215 -12.97 -4.48 -9.08
CA ALA A 215 -13.51 -4.77 -10.41
C ALA A 215 -13.50 -3.50 -11.30
N ALA A 216 -14.01 -2.38 -10.78
CA ALA A 216 -14.00 -1.11 -11.49
C ALA A 216 -12.58 -0.61 -11.80
N TRP A 217 -11.62 -0.83 -10.89
CA TRP A 217 -10.22 -0.49 -11.11
C TRP A 217 -9.58 -1.34 -12.22
N ILE A 218 -9.83 -2.65 -12.24
CA ILE A 218 -9.35 -3.56 -13.29
C ILE A 218 -9.91 -3.11 -14.65
N GLU A 219 -11.22 -2.92 -14.73
CA GLU A 219 -11.90 -2.53 -15.96
C GLU A 219 -11.40 -1.19 -16.50
N ALA A 220 -11.22 -0.19 -15.63
CA ALA A 220 -10.68 1.11 -16.03
C ALA A 220 -9.24 1.01 -16.52
N SER A 221 -8.40 0.22 -15.85
CA SER A 221 -7.00 0.01 -16.21
C SER A 221 -6.85 -0.65 -17.58
N LEU A 222 -7.63 -1.70 -17.84
CA LEU A 222 -7.67 -2.40 -19.12
C LEU A 222 -8.32 -1.58 -20.23
N SER A 223 -9.27 -0.72 -19.89
CA SER A 223 -10.00 0.10 -20.87
C SER A 223 -9.22 1.32 -21.35
N ARG A 224 -8.13 1.70 -20.65
CA ARG A 224 -7.35 2.89 -20.98
C ARG A 224 -6.79 2.81 -22.41
N PRO A 225 -6.87 3.89 -23.22
CA PRO A 225 -6.35 3.88 -24.59
C PRO A 225 -4.90 3.40 -24.69
N SER A 226 -4.01 3.88 -23.81
CA SER A 226 -2.62 3.42 -23.80
C SER A 226 -2.49 1.92 -23.56
N ALA A 227 -3.29 1.35 -22.63
CA ALA A 227 -3.24 -0.06 -22.33
C ALA A 227 -3.70 -0.86 -23.54
N LYS A 228 -4.78 -0.45 -24.20
CA LYS A 228 -5.24 -1.07 -25.46
C LYS A 228 -4.18 -1.02 -26.57
N THR A 229 -3.50 0.13 -26.73
CA THR A 229 -2.49 0.30 -27.78
C THR A 229 -1.19 -0.45 -27.49
N SER A 230 -0.76 -0.51 -26.23
CA SER A 230 0.50 -1.16 -25.84
C SER A 230 0.34 -2.62 -25.42
N SER A 231 -0.89 -3.12 -25.32
CA SER A 231 -1.12 -4.52 -24.96
C SER A 231 -0.65 -5.42 -26.09
N PRO A 232 0.15 -6.47 -25.80
CA PRO A 232 0.38 -7.53 -26.77
C PRO A 232 -0.95 -8.16 -27.19
N SER A 233 -0.98 -8.76 -28.38
CA SER A 233 -2.13 -9.54 -28.81
C SER A 233 -2.37 -10.72 -27.87
N HIS A 234 -3.58 -11.29 -27.91
CA HIS A 234 -3.91 -12.45 -27.09
C HIS A 234 -2.96 -13.63 -27.39
N GLU A 235 -2.63 -13.85 -28.66
CA GLU A 235 -1.72 -14.91 -29.11
C GLU A 235 -0.30 -14.71 -28.56
N ALA A 236 0.21 -13.46 -28.58
CA ALA A 236 1.52 -13.15 -28.02
C ALA A 236 1.56 -13.32 -26.49
N LEU A 237 0.44 -13.03 -25.81
CA LEU A 237 0.30 -13.33 -24.37
C LEU A 237 0.32 -14.84 -24.11
N VAL A 238 -0.43 -15.62 -24.89
CA VAL A 238 -0.46 -17.09 -24.81
C VAL A 238 0.94 -17.67 -25.00
N GLU A 239 1.67 -17.22 -26.03
CA GLU A 239 3.04 -17.65 -26.31
C GLU A 239 3.98 -17.33 -25.14
N THR A 240 3.96 -16.09 -24.64
CA THR A 240 4.80 -15.66 -23.51
C THR A 240 4.52 -16.43 -22.23
N MET A 241 3.26 -16.82 -22.00
CA MET A 241 2.81 -17.44 -20.75
C MET A 241 2.79 -18.97 -20.81
N ALA A 242 2.97 -19.58 -21.98
CA ALA A 242 2.94 -21.02 -22.18
C ALA A 242 3.93 -21.77 -21.27
N GLY A 243 5.15 -21.25 -21.09
CA GLY A 243 6.17 -21.86 -20.23
C GLY A 243 5.83 -21.88 -18.74
N TYR A 244 4.88 -21.06 -18.29
CA TYR A 244 4.41 -21.03 -16.91
C TYR A 244 3.17 -21.90 -16.68
N ASN A 245 2.40 -22.16 -17.74
CA ASN A 245 1.17 -22.94 -17.64
C ASN A 245 1.49 -24.43 -17.58
N GLN A 246 1.19 -25.07 -16.45
CA GLN A 246 1.27 -26.52 -16.32
C GLN A 246 -0.13 -27.11 -16.59
N PRO A 247 -0.33 -27.97 -17.60
CA PRO A 247 -1.61 -28.63 -17.79
C PRO A 247 -2.05 -29.39 -16.54
N LEU A 248 -3.35 -29.39 -16.25
CA LEU A 248 -3.88 -30.20 -15.15
C LEU A 248 -3.67 -31.68 -15.48
N LYS A 249 -3.08 -32.41 -14.54
CA LYS A 249 -3.03 -33.87 -14.52
C LYS A 249 -4.38 -34.39 -14.04
N ASP A 250 -4.85 -35.45 -14.68
CA ASP A 250 -6.15 -36.07 -14.39
C ASP A 250 -6.29 -36.56 -12.94
#